data_AF-A0AA42X4M2-F1
#
_entry.id   AF-A0AA42X4M2-F1
#
_cell.length_a   1.000
_cell.length_b   1.000
_cell.length_c   1.000
_cell.angle_alpha   90.00
_cell.angle_beta   90.00
_cell.angle_gamma   90.00
#
_symmetry.space_group_name_H-M   'P 1'
#
loop_
_entity.id
_entity.type
_entity.pdbx_description
1 polymer ?
#
loop_
_entity_poly.entity_id
_entity_poly.type
_entity_poly.pdbx_seq_one_letter_code
_entity_poly.pdbx_strand_id
1 'polypeptide(L)'
;MDIPLFEKLFDGQPKFNQKLTQGLAAYEMPFVERYVEERIWKVAAQDFPAQVQYVGCRRASPEEALNDTLKRQKRAFRKTTFETAPSDFYTMFYQLSFEGELMEEIPIQLPSVRPGGLIRIRGAWFHITPVVADVAISVGMDSIFMRFNKLRTNLFRLPYHYFLDGRRDSPYMVYGKLHNAQIKSRGRSRSLLTKMKTILPHYLFARYGLKQAFALYCNAAVEVGTADEITTEKYPPKDWVICSSIHQNQQPAPNGRLQLGTNLRMAVRRNAETEFGITPETRTMVGAFFYVADHFPNRVTAEYADEERLWVVLLGHLLFGSDHSEGKLAEDVYTHLRSLDSGLDQESQVNLRKIGIYCSSMYDFMANISFTFSNRVTDAMSTVASMYGKRLMILRYVMDDLRNAVNRFMFQIDKDANSRKRPLRREDVENALRRHIKPDVVYKISGSAHGEVTSVSCPGDNMLFKLTCQAVLQADSSGPRSRTGTAGGRSGVDASRQLDVSIAETGSFNAMSKSEPSGRNKLNPYLSFDSDGVLVQDPKMAPLLDKVQALIRR
;
A
#
# COMPACT_ATOMS: atom_id res chain seq x y z
N MET A 1 -1.81 48.67 28.99
CA MET A 1 -2.02 47.24 29.34
C MET A 1 -0.92 46.85 30.32
N ASP A 2 -1.27 46.17 31.40
CA ASP A 2 -0.32 45.74 32.43
C ASP A 2 0.45 44.50 31.95
N ILE A 3 1.57 44.73 31.28
CA ILE A 3 2.40 43.71 30.62
C ILE A 3 2.82 42.59 31.61
N PRO A 4 3.29 42.89 32.84
CA PRO A 4 3.63 41.87 33.83
C PRO A 4 2.48 40.94 34.24
N LEU A 5 1.25 41.47 34.33
CA LEU A 5 0.06 40.65 34.65
C LEU A 5 -0.25 39.68 33.49
N PHE A 6 -0.19 40.17 32.25
CA PHE A 6 -0.40 39.34 31.08
C PHE A 6 0.70 38.27 30.93
N GLU A 7 1.96 38.61 31.18
CA GLU A 7 3.07 37.64 31.16
C GLU A 7 2.85 36.49 32.17
N LYS A 8 2.49 36.82 33.43
CA LYS A 8 2.15 35.80 34.43
C LYS A 8 0.94 34.94 34.04
N LEU A 9 -0.09 35.54 33.43
CA LEU A 9 -1.24 34.79 32.93
C LEU A 9 -0.86 33.88 31.75
N PHE A 10 0.00 34.34 30.85
CA PHE A 10 0.47 33.55 29.70
C PHE A 10 1.46 32.45 30.07
N ASP A 11 2.21 32.60 31.17
CA ASP A 11 3.13 31.57 31.67
C ASP A 11 2.40 30.36 32.25
N GLY A 12 1.21 30.56 32.83
CA GLY A 12 0.36 29.47 33.32
C GLY A 12 -0.45 28.76 32.23
N GLN A 13 -0.47 29.27 31.00
CA GLN A 13 -1.25 28.70 29.90
C GLN A 13 -0.46 27.65 29.11
N PRO A 14 -1.12 26.59 28.60
CA PRO A 14 -0.49 25.67 27.67
C PRO A 14 0.04 26.45 26.45
N LYS A 15 1.23 26.10 25.98
CA LYS A 15 1.86 26.75 24.83
C LYS A 15 1.45 26.02 23.54
N PHE A 16 1.13 26.77 22.50
CA PHE A 16 0.84 26.18 21.20
C PHE A 16 2.07 25.48 20.62
N ASN A 17 1.82 24.38 19.92
CA ASN A 17 2.82 23.70 19.13
C ASN A 17 3.16 24.53 17.88
N GLN A 18 4.30 25.21 17.89
CA GLN A 18 4.69 26.11 16.81
C GLN A 18 4.80 25.41 15.44
N LYS A 19 5.25 24.14 15.40
CA LYS A 19 5.33 23.37 14.15
C LYS A 19 3.94 23.18 13.53
N LEU A 20 2.93 22.99 14.36
CA LEU A 20 1.56 22.90 13.92
C LEU A 20 1.04 24.28 13.51
N THR A 21 1.13 25.28 14.38
CA THR A 21 0.46 26.57 14.16
C THR A 21 1.05 27.38 13.01
N GLN A 22 2.34 27.17 12.68
CA GLN A 22 2.99 27.73 11.49
C GLN A 22 2.79 26.87 10.22
N GLY A 23 2.07 25.76 10.33
CA GLY A 23 1.79 24.81 9.25
C GLY A 23 2.87 23.76 9.12
N LEU A 24 2.52 22.50 9.38
CA LEU A 24 3.47 21.38 9.34
C LEU A 24 4.19 21.26 7.99
N ALA A 25 3.52 21.60 6.89
CA ALA A 25 4.12 21.65 5.57
C ALA A 25 5.31 22.62 5.48
N ALA A 26 5.27 23.77 6.16
CA ALA A 26 6.38 24.71 6.16
C ALA A 26 7.63 24.13 6.87
N TYR A 27 7.44 23.15 7.77
CA TYR A 27 8.51 22.47 8.48
C TYR A 27 9.07 21.26 7.72
N GLU A 28 8.21 20.48 7.04
CA GLU A 28 8.63 19.27 6.32
C GLU A 28 9.16 19.57 4.89
N MET A 29 8.56 20.52 4.18
CA MET A 29 8.89 20.81 2.79
C MET A 29 10.33 21.29 2.54
N PRO A 30 11.05 21.94 3.48
CA PRO A 30 12.48 22.16 3.35
C PRO A 30 13.31 20.88 3.13
N PHE A 31 12.81 19.71 3.54
CA PHE A 31 13.47 18.42 3.34
C PHE A 31 13.07 17.73 2.03
N VAL A 32 12.33 18.40 1.13
CA VAL A 32 11.82 17.79 -0.11
C VAL A 32 12.94 17.27 -1.02
N GLU A 33 14.05 17.99 -1.14
CA GLU A 33 15.19 17.55 -1.97
C GLU A 33 15.76 16.23 -1.47
N ARG A 34 16.06 16.18 -0.17
CA ARG A 34 16.55 14.98 0.51
C ARG A 34 15.55 13.83 0.40
N TYR A 35 14.26 14.11 0.57
CA TYR A 35 13.22 13.09 0.44
C TYR A 35 13.16 12.51 -0.98
N VAL A 36 13.22 13.36 -2.01
CA VAL A 36 13.19 12.90 -3.40
C VAL A 36 14.45 12.11 -3.75
N GLU A 37 15.62 12.54 -3.28
CA GLU A 37 16.87 11.80 -3.48
C GLU A 37 16.86 10.45 -2.74
N GLU A 38 16.64 10.45 -1.42
CA GLU A 38 16.80 9.27 -0.56
C GLU A 38 15.64 8.29 -0.67
N ARG A 39 14.38 8.77 -0.79
CA ARG A 39 13.18 7.93 -0.72
C ARG A 39 12.54 7.62 -2.07
N ILE A 40 12.88 8.37 -3.13
CA ILE A 40 12.35 8.12 -4.47
C ILE A 40 13.45 7.60 -5.40
N TRP A 41 14.49 8.40 -5.66
CA TRP A 41 15.50 8.02 -6.65
C TRP A 41 16.41 6.89 -6.18
N LYS A 42 17.02 7.00 -5.00
CA LYS A 42 17.92 5.94 -4.49
C LYS A 42 17.18 4.62 -4.27
N VAL A 43 15.93 4.67 -3.80
CA VAL A 43 15.10 3.46 -3.65
C VAL A 43 14.80 2.82 -5.00
N ALA A 44 14.41 3.60 -6.01
CA ALA A 44 14.15 3.06 -7.35
C ALA A 44 15.43 2.56 -8.04
N ALA A 45 16.57 3.21 -7.78
CA ALA A 45 17.86 2.87 -8.38
C ALA A 45 18.40 1.51 -7.94
N GLN A 46 17.95 0.98 -6.79
CA GLN A 46 18.30 -0.38 -6.34
C GLN A 46 17.86 -1.47 -7.31
N ASP A 47 16.84 -1.19 -8.14
CA ASP A 47 16.30 -2.13 -9.12
C ASP A 47 16.59 -1.72 -10.56
N PHE A 48 17.50 -0.77 -10.77
CA PHE A 48 17.91 -0.44 -12.13
C PHE A 48 18.73 -1.59 -12.72
N PRO A 49 18.57 -1.86 -14.03
CA PRO A 49 19.49 -2.74 -14.74
C PRO A 49 20.94 -2.26 -14.56
N ALA A 50 21.91 -3.17 -14.53
CA ALA A 50 23.32 -2.87 -14.24
C ALA A 50 23.92 -1.77 -15.14
N GLN A 51 23.39 -1.59 -16.35
CA GLN A 51 23.80 -0.57 -17.30
C GLN A 51 23.39 0.85 -16.86
N VAL A 52 22.37 1.02 -16.03
CA VAL A 52 21.81 2.31 -15.63
C VAL A 52 22.12 2.58 -14.17
N GLN A 53 22.73 3.73 -13.88
CA GLN A 53 23.03 4.13 -12.51
C GLN A 53 22.51 5.54 -12.22
N TYR A 54 22.00 5.72 -11.00
CA TYR A 54 21.68 7.05 -10.48
C TYR A 54 22.94 7.68 -9.89
N VAL A 55 23.33 8.85 -10.41
CA VAL A 55 24.59 9.52 -10.03
C VAL A 55 24.35 10.53 -8.91
N GLY A 56 23.27 11.30 -8.98
CA GLY A 56 22.97 12.32 -7.99
C GLY A 56 21.99 13.38 -8.47
N CYS A 57 21.90 14.47 -7.72
CA CYS A 57 21.10 15.63 -8.09
C CYS A 57 21.76 16.95 -7.65
N ARG A 58 21.33 18.04 -8.27
CA ARG A 58 21.74 19.40 -7.92
C ARG A 58 20.63 20.39 -8.18
N ARG A 59 20.68 21.53 -7.51
CA ARG A 59 19.78 22.65 -7.79
C ARG A 59 20.20 23.37 -9.07
N ALA A 60 19.23 23.69 -9.91
CA ALA A 60 19.45 24.49 -11.10
C ALA A 60 19.67 25.97 -10.71
N SER A 61 20.57 26.65 -11.41
CA SER A 61 20.62 28.11 -11.34
C SER A 61 19.37 28.73 -11.99
N PRO A 62 19.00 29.98 -11.65
CA PRO A 62 17.89 30.66 -12.32
C PRO A 62 18.03 30.71 -13.85
N GLU A 63 19.27 30.90 -14.34
CA GLU A 63 19.56 30.95 -15.76
C GLU A 63 19.41 29.57 -16.42
N GLU A 64 19.91 28.51 -15.79
CA GLU A 64 19.74 27.14 -16.29
C GLU A 64 18.27 26.72 -16.34
N ALA A 65 17.50 27.05 -15.30
CA ALA A 65 16.07 26.77 -15.22
C ALA A 65 15.29 27.51 -16.32
N LEU A 66 15.64 28.78 -16.57
CA LEU A 66 15.07 29.56 -17.67
C LEU A 66 15.42 28.95 -19.03
N ASN A 67 16.69 28.61 -19.24
CA ASN A 67 17.16 28.03 -20.50
C ASN A 67 16.52 26.68 -20.80
N ASP A 68 16.36 25.80 -19.81
CA ASP A 68 15.64 24.52 -19.97
C ASP A 68 14.16 24.75 -20.34
N THR A 69 13.50 25.72 -19.69
CA THR A 69 12.13 26.11 -20.01
C THR A 69 12.02 26.59 -21.46
N LEU A 70 12.94 27.43 -21.92
CA LEU A 70 12.99 27.95 -23.29
C LEU A 70 13.30 26.85 -24.32
N LYS A 71 14.24 25.93 -24.03
CA LYS A 71 14.61 24.81 -24.91
C LYS A 71 13.42 23.90 -25.21
N ARG A 72 12.58 23.62 -24.20
CA ARG A 72 11.38 22.77 -24.37
C ARG A 72 10.35 23.41 -25.28
N GLN A 73 10.18 24.72 -25.16
CA GLN A 73 9.23 25.46 -25.99
C GLN A 73 9.69 25.51 -27.45
N LYS A 74 10.99 25.62 -27.73
CA LYS A 74 11.53 25.53 -29.11
C LYS A 74 11.25 24.18 -29.78
N ARG A 75 11.21 23.08 -29.00
CA ARG A 75 10.86 21.74 -29.52
C ARG A 75 9.36 21.58 -29.81
N ALA A 76 8.49 22.41 -29.21
CA ALA A 76 7.05 22.41 -29.42
C ALA A 76 6.68 23.51 -30.43
N PHE A 77 6.58 23.16 -31.72
CA PHE A 77 6.34 24.03 -32.87
C PHE A 77 5.00 24.82 -32.89
N ARG A 78 4.33 25.06 -31.74
CA ARG A 78 3.05 25.79 -31.62
C ARG A 78 3.20 27.00 -30.70
N LYS A 79 2.67 28.15 -31.17
CA LYS A 79 2.60 29.48 -30.54
C LYS A 79 3.08 29.53 -29.08
N THR A 80 4.19 30.24 -28.89
CA THR A 80 4.82 30.66 -27.63
C THR A 80 3.80 31.31 -26.70
N THR A 81 3.19 30.51 -25.83
CA THR A 81 2.44 31.00 -24.67
C THR A 81 3.35 30.82 -23.46
N PHE A 82 3.82 31.94 -22.91
CA PHE A 82 4.61 31.93 -21.69
C PHE A 82 3.66 32.02 -20.50
N GLU A 83 3.74 31.05 -19.59
CA GLU A 83 3.03 31.14 -18.31
C GLU A 83 3.77 32.13 -17.43
N THR A 84 3.28 33.36 -17.39
CA THR A 84 3.81 34.43 -16.53
C THR A 84 3.25 34.35 -15.11
N ALA A 85 2.20 33.56 -14.88
CA ALA A 85 1.58 33.50 -13.57
C ALA A 85 2.54 32.88 -12.54
N PRO A 86 2.71 33.52 -11.38
CA PRO A 86 3.70 33.10 -10.39
C PRO A 86 3.39 31.70 -9.85
N SER A 87 4.42 30.87 -9.78
CA SER A 87 4.37 29.54 -9.17
C SER A 87 5.55 29.38 -8.23
N ASP A 88 5.31 28.89 -7.02
CA ASP A 88 6.33 28.69 -6.00
C ASP A 88 7.02 27.33 -6.23
N PHE A 89 7.75 27.20 -7.35
CA PHE A 89 8.51 26.01 -7.72
C PHE A 89 9.93 26.39 -8.14
N TYR A 90 10.87 25.48 -7.93
CA TYR A 90 12.25 25.61 -8.38
C TYR A 90 12.71 24.32 -9.06
N THR A 91 13.69 24.42 -9.95
CA THR A 91 14.17 23.27 -10.73
C THR A 91 15.34 22.59 -10.03
N MET A 92 15.26 21.26 -9.95
CA MET A 92 16.35 20.36 -9.60
C MET A 92 16.73 19.54 -10.84
N PHE A 93 18.03 19.37 -11.09
CA PHE A 93 18.54 18.46 -12.10
C PHE A 93 18.92 17.13 -11.44
N TYR A 94 18.51 16.02 -12.04
CA TYR A 94 18.85 14.67 -11.63
C TYR A 94 19.69 14.02 -12.73
N GLN A 95 20.72 13.28 -12.33
CA GLN A 95 21.71 12.74 -13.26
C GLN A 95 21.68 11.21 -13.23
N LEU A 96 21.60 10.61 -14.42
CA LEU A 96 21.81 9.19 -14.64
C LEU A 96 23.08 8.97 -15.48
N SER A 97 23.67 7.79 -15.35
CA SER A 97 24.68 7.29 -16.29
C SER A 97 24.23 6.00 -16.95
N PHE A 98 24.61 5.81 -18.20
CA PHE A 98 24.43 4.59 -18.97
C PHE A 98 25.80 4.03 -19.34
N GLU A 99 26.13 2.82 -18.89
CA GLU A 99 27.43 2.16 -19.13
C GLU A 99 28.64 3.03 -18.73
N GLY A 100 28.47 3.85 -17.67
CA GLY A 100 29.49 4.77 -17.17
C GLY A 100 29.49 6.16 -17.84
N GLU A 101 28.74 6.36 -18.93
CA GLU A 101 28.61 7.67 -19.58
C GLU A 101 27.44 8.47 -19.01
N LEU A 102 27.65 9.75 -18.73
CA LEU A 102 26.60 10.63 -18.25
C LEU A 102 25.52 10.87 -19.32
N MET A 103 24.26 10.74 -18.90
CA MET A 103 23.08 11.06 -19.70
C MET A 103 22.72 12.55 -19.64
N GLU A 104 21.72 12.99 -20.41
CA GLU A 104 21.17 14.34 -20.27
C GLU A 104 20.57 14.53 -18.87
N GLU A 105 20.82 15.69 -18.24
CA GLU A 105 20.23 16.04 -16.96
C GLU A 105 18.70 16.06 -17.02
N ILE A 106 18.07 15.45 -16.03
CA ILE A 106 16.61 15.32 -15.92
C ILE A 106 16.09 16.46 -15.05
N PRO A 107 15.37 17.44 -15.61
CA PRO A 107 14.95 18.59 -14.83
C PRO A 107 13.58 18.33 -14.24
N ILE A 108 13.43 18.51 -12.92
CA ILE A 108 12.17 18.31 -12.19
C ILE A 108 11.90 19.54 -11.34
N GLN A 109 10.68 20.05 -11.42
CA GLN A 109 10.24 21.20 -10.63
C GLN A 109 9.72 20.72 -9.27
N LEU A 110 10.40 21.14 -8.19
CA LEU A 110 10.00 20.87 -6.82
C LEU A 110 9.31 22.10 -6.21
N PRO A 111 8.29 21.89 -5.36
CA PRO A 111 7.56 22.96 -4.70
C PRO A 111 8.40 23.61 -3.60
N SER A 112 8.26 24.92 -3.46
CA SER A 112 8.71 25.70 -2.31
C SER A 112 7.49 26.22 -1.55
N VAL A 113 7.50 26.09 -0.23
CA VAL A 113 6.31 26.32 0.60
C VAL A 113 6.58 27.41 1.62
N ARG A 114 5.61 28.32 1.76
CA ARG A 114 5.65 29.47 2.67
C ARG A 114 5.02 29.09 4.02
N PRO A 115 5.19 29.94 5.06
CA PRO A 115 4.46 29.76 6.32
C PRO A 115 2.96 29.55 6.11
N GLY A 116 2.36 28.72 6.96
CA GLY A 116 0.98 28.29 6.84
C GLY A 116 0.77 27.14 5.85
N GLY A 117 1.83 26.61 5.24
CA GLY A 117 1.73 25.61 4.18
C GLY A 117 1.28 26.18 2.84
N LEU A 118 1.45 27.49 2.63
CA LEU A 118 0.97 28.21 1.45
C LEU A 118 1.89 28.00 0.24
N ILE A 119 1.29 27.79 -0.93
CA ILE A 119 1.99 27.62 -2.21
C ILE A 119 1.20 28.28 -3.34
N ARG A 120 1.89 29.00 -4.24
CA ARG A 120 1.30 29.49 -5.49
C ARG A 120 1.48 28.48 -6.62
N ILE A 121 0.41 28.21 -7.34
CA ILE A 121 0.43 27.36 -8.54
C ILE A 121 -0.33 28.09 -9.64
N ARG A 122 0.37 28.52 -10.68
CA ARG A 122 -0.20 29.28 -11.81
C ARG A 122 -1.04 30.48 -11.36
N GLY A 123 -0.48 31.28 -10.45
CA GLY A 123 -1.11 32.50 -9.91
C GLY A 123 -2.16 32.28 -8.82
N ALA A 124 -2.69 31.07 -8.65
CA ALA A 124 -3.66 30.75 -7.62
C ALA A 124 -2.98 30.27 -6.32
N TRP A 125 -3.56 30.63 -5.18
CA TRP A 125 -3.08 30.22 -3.86
C TRP A 125 -3.71 28.89 -3.43
N PHE A 126 -2.85 27.98 -2.99
CA PHE A 126 -3.20 26.71 -2.37
C PHE A 126 -2.52 26.61 -1.00
N HIS A 127 -3.05 25.72 -0.16
CA HIS A 127 -2.39 25.31 1.07
C HIS A 127 -2.29 23.79 1.13
N ILE A 128 -1.17 23.33 1.69
CA ILE A 128 -0.85 21.91 1.86
C ILE A 128 -1.19 21.53 3.30
N THR A 129 -2.10 20.56 3.43
CA THR A 129 -2.62 20.06 4.68
C THR A 129 -2.00 18.70 5.01
N PRO A 130 -1.63 18.40 6.28
CA PRO A 130 -1.17 17.06 6.64
C PRO A 130 -2.24 16.00 6.43
N VAL A 131 -1.82 14.83 5.95
CA VAL A 131 -2.67 13.65 5.90
C VAL A 131 -2.45 12.82 7.15
N VAL A 132 -3.52 12.55 7.90
CA VAL A 132 -3.52 11.62 9.05
C VAL A 132 -3.61 10.20 8.51
N ALA A 133 -2.53 9.45 8.64
CA ALA A 133 -2.41 8.11 8.08
C ALA A 133 -1.72 7.14 9.05
N ASP A 134 -2.02 5.86 8.92
CA ASP A 134 -1.28 4.84 9.66
C ASP A 134 0.14 4.69 9.11
N VAL A 135 1.08 4.27 9.96
CA VAL A 135 2.53 4.26 9.64
C VAL A 135 2.87 3.33 8.46
N ALA A 136 2.31 2.12 8.44
CA ALA A 136 2.62 1.10 7.42
C ALA A 136 1.37 0.50 6.76
N ILE A 137 0.47 -0.06 7.58
CA ILE A 137 -0.80 -0.63 7.15
C ILE A 137 -1.94 0.01 7.93
N SER A 138 -3.07 0.20 7.27
CA SER A 138 -4.31 0.66 7.89
C SER A 138 -5.27 -0.51 7.99
N VAL A 139 -5.54 -0.95 9.22
CA VAL A 139 -6.52 -2.01 9.47
C VAL A 139 -7.89 -1.36 9.58
N GLY A 140 -8.84 -1.81 8.77
CA GLY A 140 -10.26 -1.44 8.86
C GLY A 140 -11.10 -2.60 9.38
N MET A 141 -12.42 -2.43 9.36
CA MET A 141 -13.36 -3.44 9.89
C MET A 141 -13.35 -4.78 9.14
N ASP A 142 -13.15 -4.76 7.82
CA ASP A 142 -13.20 -5.96 6.97
C ASP A 142 -11.98 -6.08 6.03
N SER A 143 -11.04 -5.14 6.12
CA SER A 143 -9.96 -4.99 5.15
C SER A 143 -8.70 -4.44 5.76
N ILE A 144 -7.55 -4.82 5.22
CA ILE A 144 -6.26 -4.19 5.54
C ILE A 144 -5.80 -3.43 4.30
N PHE A 145 -5.69 -2.11 4.39
CA PHE A 145 -5.10 -1.29 3.35
C PHE A 145 -3.58 -1.23 3.57
N MET A 146 -2.83 -1.56 2.52
CA MET A 146 -1.38 -1.47 2.51
C MET A 146 -0.91 -0.47 1.45
N ARG A 147 0.06 0.35 1.83
CA ARG A 147 0.73 1.28 0.92
C ARG A 147 2.22 1.22 1.16
N PHE A 148 2.92 0.51 0.30
CA PHE A 148 4.39 0.55 0.15
C PHE A 148 4.75 1.48 -1.02
N ASN A 149 6.04 1.75 -1.23
CA ASN A 149 6.43 2.68 -2.29
C ASN A 149 6.09 2.18 -3.70
N LYS A 150 6.15 0.87 -3.93
CA LYS A 150 5.88 0.25 -5.24
C LYS A 150 4.48 -0.37 -5.37
N LEU A 151 3.81 -0.62 -4.24
CA LEU A 151 2.57 -1.38 -4.20
C LEU A 151 1.55 -0.74 -3.25
N ARG A 152 0.33 -0.56 -3.76
CA ARG A 152 -0.80 -0.04 -2.99
C ARG A 152 -2.02 -0.89 -3.28
N THR A 153 -2.61 -1.49 -2.25
CA THR A 153 -3.78 -2.36 -2.43
C THR A 153 -4.56 -2.54 -1.13
N ASN A 154 -5.79 -3.04 -1.26
CA ASN A 154 -6.60 -3.50 -0.14
C ASN A 154 -6.58 -5.04 -0.12
N LEU A 155 -6.39 -5.58 1.08
CA LEU A 155 -6.50 -7.00 1.38
C LEU A 155 -7.82 -7.27 2.08
N PHE A 156 -8.43 -8.41 1.73
CA PHE A 156 -9.71 -8.87 2.25
C PHE A 156 -9.60 -10.34 2.63
N ARG A 157 -10.60 -10.86 3.32
CA ARG A 157 -10.71 -12.28 3.64
C ARG A 157 -12.02 -12.89 3.14
N LEU A 158 -12.02 -14.18 2.84
CA LEU A 158 -13.21 -14.98 2.60
C LEU A 158 -13.12 -16.30 3.37
N PRO A 159 -14.22 -16.84 3.91
CA PRO A 159 -14.19 -18.14 4.57
C PRO A 159 -14.05 -19.25 3.52
N TYR A 160 -13.23 -20.25 3.81
CA TYR A 160 -13.14 -21.49 3.04
C TYR A 160 -13.14 -22.68 3.99
N HIS A 161 -13.77 -23.78 3.60
CA HIS A 161 -13.97 -24.96 4.43
C HIS A 161 -13.26 -26.17 3.84
N TYR A 162 -12.74 -27.02 4.71
CA TYR A 162 -12.18 -28.32 4.37
C TYR A 162 -12.37 -29.27 5.55
N PHE A 163 -12.15 -30.56 5.35
CA PHE A 163 -12.15 -31.55 6.42
C PHE A 163 -10.75 -31.72 7.01
N LEU A 164 -10.65 -31.75 8.33
CA LEU A 164 -9.47 -32.01 9.13
C LEU A 164 -9.79 -33.17 10.08
N ASP A 165 -9.21 -34.34 9.84
CA ASP A 165 -9.56 -35.59 10.53
C ASP A 165 -11.09 -35.86 10.54
N GLY A 166 -11.74 -35.60 9.40
CA GLY A 166 -13.20 -35.73 9.24
C GLY A 166 -14.04 -34.62 9.90
N ARG A 167 -13.42 -33.68 10.64
CA ARG A 167 -14.10 -32.51 11.20
C ARG A 167 -14.04 -31.35 10.22
N ARG A 168 -15.14 -30.62 10.06
CA ARG A 168 -15.15 -29.42 9.19
C ARG A 168 -14.40 -28.28 9.87
N ASP A 169 -13.36 -27.78 9.21
CA ASP A 169 -12.65 -26.56 9.57
C ASP A 169 -13.03 -25.41 8.64
N SER A 170 -12.79 -24.16 9.06
CA SER A 170 -13.20 -22.95 8.34
C SER A 170 -12.19 -21.78 8.44
N PRO A 171 -10.95 -21.92 7.95
CA PRO A 171 -10.02 -20.81 7.90
C PRO A 171 -10.47 -19.70 6.95
N TYR A 172 -9.90 -18.51 7.16
CA TYR A 172 -10.10 -17.36 6.29
C TYR A 172 -8.98 -17.27 5.25
N MET A 173 -9.34 -17.27 3.97
CA MET A 173 -8.43 -17.06 2.85
C MET A 173 -8.27 -15.56 2.59
N VAL A 174 -7.05 -15.05 2.82
CA VAL A 174 -6.72 -13.66 2.55
C VAL A 174 -6.40 -13.47 1.08
N TYR A 175 -7.01 -12.47 0.44
CA TYR A 175 -6.81 -12.15 -0.96
C TYR A 175 -6.66 -10.65 -1.20
N GLY A 176 -6.04 -10.29 -2.31
CA GLY A 176 -5.83 -8.90 -2.71
C GLY A 176 -5.41 -8.78 -4.16
N LYS A 177 -5.53 -7.57 -4.72
CA LYS A 177 -5.05 -7.28 -6.07
C LYS A 177 -3.60 -6.81 -6.02
N LEU A 178 -2.65 -7.72 -6.18
CA LEU A 178 -1.21 -7.40 -6.19
C LEU A 178 -0.67 -7.08 -7.59
N HIS A 179 -1.37 -7.53 -8.64
CA HIS A 179 -1.02 -7.22 -10.01
C HIS A 179 -1.95 -6.16 -10.61
N ASN A 180 -1.40 -5.20 -11.36
CA ASN A 180 -2.15 -4.09 -11.93
C ASN A 180 -2.95 -4.44 -13.20
N ALA A 181 -2.76 -5.62 -13.79
CA ALA A 181 -3.57 -5.99 -14.95
C ALA A 181 -5.06 -5.99 -14.61
N GLN A 182 -5.83 -5.52 -15.58
CA GLN A 182 -7.25 -5.84 -15.65
C GLN A 182 -7.37 -6.92 -16.71
N ILE A 183 -8.03 -8.02 -16.36
CA ILE A 183 -8.40 -9.06 -17.33
C ILE A 183 -9.29 -8.38 -18.39
N LYS A 184 -8.71 -8.02 -19.53
CA LYS A 184 -9.45 -7.48 -20.68
C LYS A 184 -9.88 -8.65 -21.56
N SER A 185 -10.78 -9.51 -21.06
CA SER A 185 -11.29 -10.64 -21.85
C SER A 185 -12.44 -10.20 -22.75
N ARG A 186 -12.33 -10.49 -24.05
CA ARG A 186 -13.43 -10.49 -25.04
C ARG A 186 -13.93 -11.94 -25.19
N GLY A 187 -15.06 -12.32 -24.58
CA GLY A 187 -15.71 -13.61 -24.90
C GLY A 187 -16.48 -14.33 -23.77
N ARG A 188 -17.06 -15.50 -24.10
CA ARG A 188 -17.87 -16.40 -23.23
C ARG A 188 -17.09 -17.14 -22.14
N SER A 189 -15.74 -17.10 -22.13
CA SER A 189 -14.88 -17.68 -21.09
C SER A 189 -15.05 -17.03 -19.68
N ARG A 190 -15.87 -15.97 -19.64
CA ARG A 190 -16.21 -15.09 -18.50
C ARG A 190 -16.89 -15.74 -17.28
N SER A 191 -17.27 -17.00 -17.30
CA SER A 191 -18.18 -17.53 -16.26
C SER A 191 -17.45 -18.06 -15.02
N LEU A 192 -16.32 -18.74 -15.19
CA LEU A 192 -15.81 -19.67 -14.17
C LEU A 192 -14.60 -19.12 -13.39
N LEU A 193 -13.58 -18.63 -14.08
CA LEU A 193 -12.34 -18.09 -13.47
C LEU A 193 -12.53 -16.70 -12.86
N THR A 194 -13.56 -15.97 -13.29
CA THR A 194 -13.84 -14.59 -12.89
C THR A 194 -14.31 -14.45 -11.44
N LYS A 195 -14.68 -15.57 -10.80
CA LYS A 195 -15.14 -15.61 -9.40
C LYS A 195 -14.02 -15.91 -8.40
N MET A 196 -13.02 -16.69 -8.82
CA MET A 196 -11.90 -17.05 -7.94
C MET A 196 -11.05 -15.82 -7.64
N LYS A 197 -10.73 -15.61 -6.36
CA LYS A 197 -9.82 -14.57 -5.89
C LYS A 197 -8.38 -15.09 -5.81
N THR A 198 -7.43 -14.21 -6.12
CA THR A 198 -5.99 -14.44 -5.94
C THR A 198 -5.61 -14.31 -4.48
N ILE A 199 -5.55 -15.45 -3.80
CA ILE A 199 -5.21 -15.53 -2.38
C ILE A 199 -3.69 -15.38 -2.18
N LEU A 200 -3.27 -14.79 -1.07
CA LEU A 200 -1.86 -14.53 -0.78
C LEU A 200 -1.02 -15.83 -0.70
N PRO A 201 -1.49 -16.93 -0.08
CA PRO A 201 -0.72 -18.17 -0.05
C PRO A 201 -0.46 -18.79 -1.44
N HIS A 202 -1.28 -18.50 -2.46
CA HIS A 202 -1.03 -18.99 -3.82
C HIS A 202 0.27 -18.39 -4.40
N TYR A 203 0.61 -17.16 -4.03
CA TYR A 203 1.92 -16.58 -4.39
C TYR A 203 3.08 -17.30 -3.71
N LEU A 204 2.88 -17.85 -2.51
CA LEU A 204 3.89 -18.65 -1.81
C LEU A 204 4.11 -19.99 -2.54
N PHE A 205 3.04 -20.67 -2.92
CA PHE A 205 3.12 -21.91 -3.71
C PHE A 205 3.77 -21.68 -5.08
N ALA A 206 3.45 -20.57 -5.73
CA ALA A 206 4.03 -20.20 -7.02
C ALA A 206 5.50 -19.78 -6.95
N ARG A 207 6.04 -19.46 -5.77
CA ARG A 207 7.46 -19.07 -5.62
C ARG A 207 8.34 -20.17 -5.07
N TYR A 208 7.81 -21.01 -4.19
CA TYR A 208 8.60 -22.03 -3.47
C TYR A 208 8.17 -23.46 -3.79
N GLY A 209 7.04 -23.67 -4.47
CA GLY A 209 6.38 -24.97 -4.47
C GLY A 209 5.61 -25.23 -3.18
N LEU A 210 4.91 -26.36 -3.11
CA LEU A 210 3.98 -26.65 -2.02
C LEU A 210 4.72 -27.03 -0.74
N LYS A 211 5.54 -28.08 -0.78
CA LYS A 211 6.22 -28.62 0.41
C LYS A 211 7.17 -27.61 1.03
N GLN A 212 7.94 -26.90 0.20
CA GLN A 212 8.86 -25.88 0.69
C GLN A 212 8.13 -24.67 1.32
N ALA A 213 6.98 -24.25 0.78
CA ALA A 213 6.19 -23.18 1.40
C ALA A 213 5.68 -23.56 2.80
N PHE A 214 5.24 -24.81 2.98
CA PHE A 214 4.84 -25.32 4.30
C PHE A 214 6.03 -25.43 5.26
N ALA A 215 7.19 -25.90 4.78
CA ALA A 215 8.40 -25.98 5.59
C ALA A 215 8.86 -24.58 6.06
N LEU A 216 8.91 -23.60 5.15
CA LEU A 216 9.39 -22.24 5.44
C LEU A 216 8.47 -21.47 6.39
N TYR A 217 7.15 -21.51 6.18
CA TYR A 217 6.22 -20.61 6.88
C TYR A 217 5.42 -21.28 7.98
N CYS A 218 5.34 -22.61 8.01
CA CYS A 218 4.57 -23.36 9.02
C CYS A 218 5.43 -24.34 9.82
N ASN A 219 6.72 -24.52 9.46
CA ASN A 219 7.57 -25.58 10.01
C ASN A 219 6.90 -26.97 9.96
N ALA A 220 6.18 -27.24 8.86
CA ALA A 220 5.36 -28.44 8.71
C ALA A 220 5.79 -29.25 7.48
N ALA A 221 5.89 -30.57 7.65
CA ALA A 221 6.06 -31.51 6.56
C ALA A 221 4.69 -32.00 6.07
N VAL A 222 4.48 -31.93 4.76
CA VAL A 222 3.21 -32.29 4.12
C VAL A 222 3.41 -33.27 2.98
N GLU A 223 2.48 -34.23 2.87
CA GLU A 223 2.40 -35.18 1.76
C GLU A 223 1.03 -35.07 1.11
N VAL A 224 1.00 -35.00 -0.22
CA VAL A 224 -0.24 -34.92 -1.00
C VAL A 224 -0.38 -36.19 -1.82
N GLY A 225 -1.57 -36.76 -1.79
CA GLY A 225 -1.88 -37.96 -2.55
C GLY A 225 -3.37 -38.10 -2.81
N THR A 226 -3.74 -39.14 -3.54
CA THR A 226 -5.14 -39.53 -3.70
C THR A 226 -5.70 -40.19 -2.42
N ALA A 227 -7.00 -40.49 -2.42
CA ALA A 227 -7.64 -41.21 -1.32
C ALA A 227 -7.00 -42.59 -1.04
N ASP A 228 -6.40 -43.22 -2.07
CA ASP A 228 -5.77 -44.53 -1.98
C ASP A 228 -4.31 -44.44 -1.50
N GLU A 229 -3.64 -43.31 -1.72
CA GLU A 229 -2.25 -43.08 -1.32
C GLU A 229 -2.13 -42.54 0.11
N ILE A 230 -3.08 -41.68 0.52
CA ILE A 230 -3.17 -41.12 1.87
C ILE A 230 -4.26 -41.87 2.64
N THR A 231 -3.87 -43.02 3.19
CA THR A 231 -4.69 -43.88 4.03
C THR A 231 -4.25 -43.82 5.50
N THR A 232 -5.15 -44.18 6.40
CA THR A 232 -4.87 -44.27 7.84
C THR A 232 -3.86 -45.38 8.19
N GLU A 233 -3.60 -46.31 7.27
CA GLU A 233 -2.59 -47.35 7.44
C GLU A 233 -1.17 -46.80 7.21
N LYS A 234 -0.98 -46.04 6.12
CA LYS A 234 0.31 -45.43 5.78
C LYS A 234 0.61 -44.17 6.61
N TYR A 235 -0.43 -43.43 6.96
CA TYR A 235 -0.36 -42.20 7.76
C TYR A 235 -1.24 -42.38 9.00
N PRO A 236 -0.73 -43.04 10.06
CA PRO A 236 -1.51 -43.36 11.24
C PRO A 236 -2.04 -42.08 11.91
N PRO A 237 -3.35 -42.02 12.28
CA PRO A 237 -3.96 -40.82 12.87
C PRO A 237 -3.26 -40.30 14.12
N LYS A 238 -2.54 -41.17 14.84
CA LYS A 238 -1.74 -40.79 16.01
C LYS A 238 -0.63 -39.80 15.65
N ASP A 239 0.00 -39.98 14.49
CA ASP A 239 1.21 -39.24 14.09
C ASP A 239 0.93 -38.23 12.97
N TRP A 240 -0.23 -38.34 12.31
CA TRP A 240 -0.64 -37.53 11.17
C TRP A 240 -2.06 -37.01 11.30
N VAL A 241 -2.27 -35.81 10.77
CA VAL A 241 -3.58 -35.21 10.51
C VAL A 241 -3.86 -35.38 9.02
N ILE A 242 -5.02 -35.94 8.67
CA ILE A 242 -5.43 -36.12 7.28
C ILE A 242 -6.48 -35.07 6.93
N CYS A 243 -6.18 -34.26 5.94
CA CYS A 243 -7.05 -33.21 5.43
C CYS A 243 -7.63 -33.59 4.06
N SER A 244 -8.89 -33.24 3.80
CA SER A 244 -9.55 -33.47 2.52
C SER A 244 -10.51 -32.33 2.15
N SER A 245 -10.78 -32.18 0.86
CA SER A 245 -11.75 -31.19 0.38
C SER A 245 -13.19 -31.52 0.82
N ILE A 246 -14.01 -30.48 1.05
CA ILE A 246 -15.47 -30.62 1.15
C ILE A 246 -16.18 -30.35 -0.20
N HIS A 247 -15.38 -30.05 -1.23
CA HIS A 247 -15.79 -29.63 -2.56
C HIS A 247 -16.65 -28.35 -2.55
N GLN A 248 -16.24 -27.34 -1.79
CA GLN A 248 -17.05 -26.13 -1.56
C GLN A 248 -17.24 -25.30 -2.85
N ASN A 249 -16.24 -25.30 -3.73
CA ASN A 249 -16.21 -24.45 -4.91
C ASN A 249 -16.55 -25.20 -6.20
N GLN A 250 -17.40 -26.24 -6.13
CA GLN A 250 -17.89 -26.94 -7.32
C GLN A 250 -18.55 -25.94 -8.29
N GLN A 251 -18.04 -25.89 -9.51
CA GLN A 251 -18.60 -25.07 -10.57
C GLN A 251 -19.27 -25.92 -11.64
N PRO A 252 -20.28 -25.38 -12.36
CA PRO A 252 -20.80 -26.05 -13.55
C PRO A 252 -19.69 -26.05 -14.61
N ALA A 253 -19.29 -27.23 -15.05
CA ALA A 253 -18.44 -27.39 -16.22
C ALA A 253 -19.11 -26.75 -17.46
N PRO A 254 -18.34 -26.43 -18.52
CA PRO A 254 -18.86 -25.79 -19.73
C PRO A 254 -20.02 -26.54 -20.42
N ASN A 255 -20.18 -27.82 -20.10
CA ASN A 255 -21.25 -28.71 -20.58
C ASN A 255 -22.45 -28.83 -19.61
N GLY A 256 -22.51 -28.02 -18.54
CA GLY A 256 -23.58 -28.05 -17.54
C GLY A 256 -23.46 -29.15 -16.48
N ARG A 257 -22.42 -30.00 -16.51
CA ARG A 257 -22.17 -31.00 -15.45
C ARG A 257 -21.48 -30.36 -14.25
N LEU A 258 -21.86 -30.71 -13.03
CA LEU A 258 -21.12 -30.31 -11.82
C LEU A 258 -19.71 -30.90 -11.90
N GLN A 259 -18.69 -30.05 -11.90
CA GLN A 259 -17.31 -30.50 -11.75
C GLN A 259 -17.12 -30.93 -10.30
N LEU A 260 -16.84 -32.22 -10.08
CA LEU A 260 -16.50 -32.75 -8.77
C LEU A 260 -15.21 -32.06 -8.29
N GLY A 261 -15.17 -31.66 -7.01
CA GLY A 261 -13.99 -31.03 -6.42
C GLY A 261 -12.81 -32.00 -6.36
N THR A 262 -11.66 -31.55 -5.85
CA THR A 262 -10.46 -32.39 -5.86
C THR A 262 -10.65 -33.65 -5.00
N ASN A 263 -10.19 -34.80 -5.51
CA ASN A 263 -10.14 -36.07 -4.75
C ASN A 263 -8.84 -36.21 -3.94
N LEU A 264 -8.00 -35.16 -3.91
CA LEU A 264 -6.75 -35.16 -3.18
C LEU A 264 -6.97 -35.11 -1.67
N ARG A 265 -6.04 -35.74 -0.97
CA ARG A 265 -5.85 -35.68 0.47
C ARG A 265 -4.46 -35.15 0.77
N MET A 266 -4.34 -34.47 1.90
CA MET A 266 -3.07 -33.98 2.42
C MET A 266 -2.84 -34.57 3.80
N ALA A 267 -1.72 -35.26 3.99
CA ALA A 267 -1.25 -35.69 5.30
C ALA A 267 -0.26 -34.66 5.85
N VAL A 268 -0.49 -34.20 7.08
CA VAL A 268 0.38 -33.27 7.79
C VAL A 268 0.82 -33.90 9.10
N ARG A 269 2.11 -33.79 9.46
CA ARG A 269 2.60 -34.31 10.74
C ARG A 269 1.83 -33.69 11.91
N ARG A 270 1.33 -34.53 12.81
CA ARG A 270 0.56 -34.08 13.97
C ARG A 270 1.50 -33.38 14.97
N ASN A 271 1.11 -32.19 15.36
CA ASN A 271 1.65 -31.47 16.49
C ASN A 271 0.76 -31.72 17.72
N ALA A 272 1.29 -32.44 18.72
CA ALA A 272 0.55 -32.80 19.93
C ALA A 272 0.26 -31.59 20.86
N GLU A 273 0.97 -30.47 20.67
CA GLU A 273 0.82 -29.27 21.50
C GLU A 273 -0.37 -28.39 21.09
N THR A 274 -1.00 -28.68 19.93
CA THR A 274 -2.13 -27.89 19.44
C THR A 274 -3.44 -28.68 19.50
N GLU A 275 -4.53 -27.98 19.82
CA GLU A 275 -5.88 -28.57 19.96
C GLU A 275 -6.32 -29.33 18.70
N PHE A 276 -5.95 -28.83 17.52
CA PHE A 276 -6.34 -29.40 16.23
C PHE A 276 -5.27 -30.33 15.64
N GLY A 277 -4.19 -30.62 16.36
CA GLY A 277 -3.10 -31.45 15.84
C GLY A 277 -2.23 -30.76 14.78
N ILE A 278 -2.52 -29.53 14.38
CA ILE A 278 -1.68 -28.68 13.51
C ILE A 278 -1.77 -27.22 13.97
N THR A 279 -0.83 -26.37 13.55
CA THR A 279 -0.80 -24.95 13.93
C THR A 279 -1.84 -24.13 13.15
N PRO A 280 -2.26 -22.94 13.64
CA PRO A 280 -3.15 -22.04 12.91
C PRO A 280 -2.62 -21.62 11.52
N GLU A 281 -1.31 -21.46 11.39
CA GLU A 281 -0.61 -21.14 10.13
C GLU A 281 -0.80 -22.29 9.14
N THR A 282 -0.55 -23.52 9.61
CA THR A 282 -0.71 -24.75 8.83
C THR A 282 -2.16 -24.90 8.36
N ARG A 283 -3.15 -24.67 9.24
CA ARG A 283 -4.59 -24.68 8.88
C ARG A 283 -4.90 -23.71 7.75
N THR A 284 -4.32 -22.51 7.79
CA THR A 284 -4.50 -21.49 6.75
C THR A 284 -3.90 -21.94 5.42
N MET A 285 -2.70 -22.53 5.44
CA MET A 285 -2.03 -23.04 4.23
C MET A 285 -2.75 -24.25 3.63
N VAL A 286 -3.27 -25.17 4.46
CA VAL A 286 -4.10 -26.31 4.01
C VAL A 286 -5.38 -25.81 3.35
N GLY A 287 -6.07 -24.85 3.99
CA GLY A 287 -7.25 -24.21 3.40
C GLY A 287 -6.93 -23.56 2.05
N ALA A 288 -5.77 -22.92 1.92
CA ALA A 288 -5.34 -22.29 0.68
C ALA A 288 -5.05 -23.29 -0.44
N PHE A 289 -4.40 -24.42 -0.12
CA PHE A 289 -4.16 -25.51 -1.05
C PHE A 289 -5.49 -26.03 -1.63
N PHE A 290 -6.44 -26.41 -0.76
CA PHE A 290 -7.73 -26.92 -1.20
C PHE A 290 -8.57 -25.87 -1.90
N TYR A 291 -8.49 -24.60 -1.49
CA TYR A 291 -9.14 -23.50 -2.20
C TYR A 291 -8.70 -23.44 -3.66
N VAL A 292 -7.40 -23.56 -3.96
CA VAL A 292 -6.92 -23.58 -5.34
C VAL A 292 -7.25 -24.91 -6.03
N ALA A 293 -7.03 -26.04 -5.37
CA ALA A 293 -7.26 -27.37 -5.94
C ALA A 293 -8.73 -27.60 -6.33
N ASP A 294 -9.69 -27.12 -5.54
CA ASP A 294 -11.12 -27.21 -5.85
C ASP A 294 -11.54 -26.37 -7.07
N HIS A 295 -10.83 -25.27 -7.35
CA HIS A 295 -11.08 -24.46 -8.55
C HIS A 295 -10.43 -25.05 -9.80
N PHE A 296 -9.42 -25.91 -9.63
CA PHE A 296 -8.67 -26.54 -10.71
C PHE A 296 -8.53 -28.07 -10.52
N PRO A 297 -9.63 -28.82 -10.28
CA PRO A 297 -9.53 -30.21 -9.82
C PRO A 297 -8.98 -31.16 -10.89
N ASN A 298 -9.10 -30.81 -12.17
CA ASN A 298 -8.54 -31.59 -13.28
C ASN A 298 -7.06 -31.26 -13.56
N ARG A 299 -6.51 -30.23 -12.90
CA ARG A 299 -5.14 -29.73 -13.13
C ARG A 299 -4.24 -30.02 -11.95
N VAL A 300 -4.77 -29.92 -10.74
CA VAL A 300 -4.03 -30.24 -9.52
C VAL A 300 -4.14 -31.74 -9.28
N THR A 301 -3.08 -32.48 -9.61
CA THR A 301 -2.91 -33.92 -9.32
C THR A 301 -1.83 -34.10 -8.27
N ALA A 302 -1.80 -35.26 -7.60
CA ALA A 302 -0.82 -35.56 -6.56
C ALA A 302 0.63 -35.48 -7.08
N GLU A 303 0.88 -36.01 -8.28
CA GLU A 303 2.20 -36.04 -8.93
C GLU A 303 2.80 -34.63 -9.10
N TYR A 304 1.98 -33.67 -9.53
CA TYR A 304 2.44 -32.31 -9.84
C TYR A 304 2.19 -31.31 -8.70
N ALA A 305 1.64 -31.75 -7.56
CA ALA A 305 1.25 -30.88 -6.46
C ALA A 305 2.43 -30.09 -5.87
N ASP A 306 3.65 -30.63 -5.95
CA ASP A 306 4.86 -29.95 -5.46
C ASP A 306 5.56 -29.12 -6.55
N GLU A 307 5.18 -29.24 -7.83
CA GLU A 307 5.84 -28.51 -8.91
C GLU A 307 5.47 -27.03 -8.90
N GLU A 308 6.48 -26.15 -8.75
CA GLU A 308 6.31 -24.68 -8.80
C GLU A 308 5.59 -24.23 -10.08
N ARG A 309 5.94 -24.84 -11.22
CA ARG A 309 5.38 -24.48 -12.53
C ARG A 309 3.86 -24.65 -12.58
N LEU A 310 3.30 -25.67 -11.91
CA LEU A 310 1.85 -25.85 -11.82
C LEU A 310 1.22 -24.62 -11.17
N TRP A 311 1.69 -24.25 -9.99
CA TRP A 311 1.16 -23.12 -9.21
C TRP A 311 1.29 -21.78 -9.94
N VAL A 312 2.42 -21.59 -10.63
CA VAL A 312 2.69 -20.43 -11.49
C VAL A 312 1.66 -20.33 -12.62
N VAL A 313 1.40 -21.42 -13.34
CA VAL A 313 0.42 -21.43 -14.45
C VAL A 313 -1.00 -21.18 -13.93
N LEU A 314 -1.39 -21.82 -12.82
CA LEU A 314 -2.71 -21.60 -12.20
C LEU A 314 -2.89 -20.14 -11.74
N LEU A 315 -1.85 -19.52 -11.17
CA LEU A 315 -1.87 -18.10 -10.82
C LEU A 315 -1.98 -17.22 -12.08
N GLY A 316 -1.31 -17.61 -13.16
CA GLY A 316 -1.37 -16.92 -14.45
C GLY A 316 -2.78 -16.87 -15.02
N HIS A 317 -3.54 -17.97 -14.95
CA HIS A 317 -4.95 -17.99 -15.34
C HIS A 317 -5.80 -16.99 -14.56
N LEU A 318 -5.49 -16.76 -13.27
CA LEU A 318 -6.20 -15.81 -12.43
C LEU A 318 -5.81 -14.35 -12.69
N LEU A 319 -4.55 -14.09 -13.02
CA LEU A 319 -4.03 -12.73 -13.22
C LEU A 319 -4.24 -12.20 -14.64
N PHE A 320 -4.06 -13.06 -15.63
CA PHE A 320 -4.01 -12.67 -17.05
C PHE A 320 -5.17 -13.27 -17.87
N GLY A 321 -5.89 -14.26 -17.34
CA GLY A 321 -6.96 -14.97 -18.02
C GLY A 321 -6.47 -16.16 -18.85
N SER A 322 -7.40 -16.98 -19.33
CA SER A 322 -7.10 -18.24 -20.05
C SER A 322 -6.91 -18.09 -21.57
N ASP A 323 -6.91 -16.87 -22.08
CA ASP A 323 -6.77 -16.60 -23.53
C ASP A 323 -5.29 -16.69 -23.99
N HIS A 324 -4.36 -16.96 -23.08
CA HIS A 324 -2.93 -17.07 -23.34
C HIS A 324 -2.43 -18.50 -23.18
N SER A 325 -1.41 -18.87 -23.97
CA SER A 325 -0.71 -20.16 -23.83
C SER A 325 -0.03 -20.26 -22.46
N GLU A 326 0.02 -21.46 -21.89
CA GLU A 326 0.60 -21.68 -20.55
C GLU A 326 2.07 -21.23 -20.43
N GLY A 327 2.87 -21.41 -21.47
CA GLY A 327 4.26 -20.92 -21.48
C GLY A 327 4.34 -19.41 -21.29
N LYS A 328 3.46 -18.66 -21.97
CA LYS A 328 3.36 -17.21 -21.83
C LYS A 328 2.81 -16.80 -20.46
N LEU A 329 1.80 -17.50 -19.96
CA LEU A 329 1.27 -17.25 -18.61
C LEU A 329 2.36 -17.43 -17.55
N ALA A 330 3.17 -18.48 -17.68
CA ALA A 330 4.28 -18.71 -16.76
C ALA A 330 5.32 -17.58 -16.84
N GLU A 331 5.73 -17.17 -18.03
CA GLU A 331 6.66 -16.05 -18.23
C GLU A 331 6.15 -14.73 -17.63
N ASP A 332 4.88 -14.40 -17.86
CA ASP A 332 4.23 -13.20 -17.33
C ASP A 332 4.14 -13.25 -15.78
N VAL A 333 3.85 -14.42 -15.19
CA VAL A 333 3.84 -14.62 -13.74
C VAL A 333 5.24 -14.55 -13.14
N TYR A 334 6.26 -15.18 -13.74
CA TYR A 334 7.64 -15.07 -13.24
C TYR A 334 8.13 -13.62 -13.25
N THR A 335 7.81 -12.87 -14.30
CA THR A 335 8.08 -11.42 -14.35
C THR A 335 7.39 -10.68 -13.21
N HIS A 336 6.13 -11.04 -12.92
CA HIS A 336 5.41 -10.47 -11.79
C HIS A 336 6.02 -10.85 -10.43
N LEU A 337 6.39 -12.12 -10.21
CA LEU A 337 7.04 -12.57 -8.97
C LEU A 337 8.37 -11.85 -8.75
N ARG A 338 9.18 -11.67 -9.80
CA ARG A 338 10.41 -10.86 -9.73
C ARG A 338 10.13 -9.41 -9.34
N SER A 339 9.05 -8.81 -9.84
CA SER A 339 8.65 -7.46 -9.41
C SER A 339 8.21 -7.38 -7.95
N LEU A 340 7.76 -8.50 -7.36
CA LEU A 340 7.38 -8.59 -5.95
C LEU A 340 8.58 -8.81 -5.03
N ASP A 341 9.67 -9.43 -5.52
CA ASP A 341 10.92 -9.60 -4.77
C ASP A 341 11.43 -8.24 -4.25
N SER A 342 11.33 -7.18 -5.06
CA SER A 342 11.68 -5.82 -4.67
C SER A 342 10.51 -4.98 -4.17
N GLY A 343 9.34 -5.59 -3.96
CA GLY A 343 8.12 -4.90 -3.58
C GLY A 343 8.15 -4.31 -2.17
N LEU A 344 9.04 -4.80 -1.30
CA LEU A 344 9.20 -4.34 0.08
C LEU A 344 10.57 -3.68 0.30
N ASP A 345 10.61 -2.36 0.16
CA ASP A 345 11.82 -1.58 0.39
C ASP A 345 12.20 -1.47 1.89
N GLN A 346 13.45 -1.07 2.16
CA GLN A 346 14.00 -0.96 3.50
C GLN A 346 13.20 -0.01 4.41
N GLU A 347 12.64 1.08 3.86
CA GLU A 347 11.81 2.02 4.62
C GLU A 347 10.49 1.38 5.03
N SER A 348 9.87 0.63 4.13
CA SER A 348 8.66 -0.15 4.38
C SER A 348 8.91 -1.22 5.45
N GLN A 349 10.07 -1.89 5.43
CA GLN A 349 10.48 -2.83 6.48
C GLN A 349 10.61 -2.13 7.85
N VAL A 350 11.24 -0.96 7.90
CA VAL A 350 11.37 -0.19 9.16
C VAL A 350 9.99 0.22 9.69
N ASN A 351 9.10 0.70 8.82
CA ASN A 351 7.74 1.09 9.20
C ASN A 351 6.90 -0.12 9.67
N LEU A 352 7.09 -1.30 9.06
CA LEU A 352 6.45 -2.55 9.51
C LEU A 352 6.98 -2.99 10.89
N ARG A 353 8.30 -2.88 11.14
CA ARG A 353 8.89 -3.21 12.45
C ARG A 353 8.33 -2.33 13.56
N LYS A 354 8.09 -1.04 13.29
CA LYS A 354 7.45 -0.11 14.25
C LYS A 354 6.07 -0.56 14.71
N ILE A 355 5.36 -1.37 13.92
CA ILE A 355 4.05 -1.93 14.27
C ILE A 355 4.12 -3.43 14.64
N GLY A 356 5.32 -3.93 14.96
CA GLY A 356 5.55 -5.31 15.38
C GLY A 356 5.53 -6.34 14.25
N ILE A 357 5.65 -5.92 12.99
CA ILE A 357 5.72 -6.81 11.83
C ILE A 357 7.17 -6.93 11.37
N TYR A 358 7.76 -8.10 11.58
CA TYR A 358 9.14 -8.41 11.21
C TYR A 358 9.14 -9.26 9.93
N CYS A 359 9.33 -8.60 8.78
CA CYS A 359 9.38 -9.25 7.48
C CYS A 359 10.64 -8.78 6.73
N SER A 360 11.34 -9.72 6.09
CA SER A 360 12.51 -9.44 5.26
C SER A 360 12.16 -9.34 3.77
N SER A 361 11.06 -10.00 3.36
CA SER A 361 10.57 -10.03 1.99
C SER A 361 9.08 -9.71 1.89
N MET A 362 8.60 -9.43 0.67
CA MET A 362 7.17 -9.32 0.40
C MET A 362 6.44 -10.65 0.68
N TYR A 363 7.09 -11.79 0.48
CA TYR A 363 6.50 -13.11 0.74
C TYR A 363 6.34 -13.38 2.24
N ASP A 364 7.31 -12.97 3.06
CA ASP A 364 7.19 -13.00 4.52
C ASP A 364 6.00 -12.17 4.99
N PHE A 365 5.81 -10.99 4.37
CA PHE A 365 4.66 -10.14 4.65
C PHE A 365 3.35 -10.82 4.24
N MET A 366 3.29 -11.45 3.06
CA MET A 366 2.11 -12.21 2.62
C MET A 366 1.76 -13.35 3.59
N ALA A 367 2.75 -14.11 4.04
CA ALA A 367 2.57 -15.17 5.02
C ALA A 367 2.10 -14.61 6.37
N ASN A 368 2.80 -13.61 6.92
CA ASN A 368 2.46 -12.99 8.20
C ASN A 368 1.03 -12.45 8.20
N ILE A 369 0.64 -11.71 7.16
CA ILE A 369 -0.71 -11.17 7.04
C ILE A 369 -1.72 -12.30 6.86
N SER A 370 -1.43 -13.34 6.07
CA SER A 370 -2.36 -14.47 5.90
C SER A 370 -2.71 -15.12 7.24
N PHE A 371 -1.73 -15.26 8.15
CA PHE A 371 -1.92 -15.89 9.45
C PHE A 371 -2.55 -14.96 10.49
N THR A 372 -2.22 -13.67 10.44
CA THR A 372 -2.63 -12.70 11.48
C THR A 372 -3.82 -11.83 11.10
N PHE A 373 -4.33 -11.91 9.86
CA PHE A 373 -5.37 -11.01 9.35
C PHE A 373 -6.60 -10.95 10.28
N SER A 374 -7.09 -12.12 10.69
CA SER A 374 -8.30 -12.19 11.51
C SER A 374 -8.12 -11.58 12.88
N ASN A 375 -6.98 -11.83 13.53
CA ASN A 375 -6.67 -11.24 14.84
C ASN A 375 -6.52 -9.72 14.70
N ARG A 376 -5.79 -9.25 13.68
CA ARG A 376 -5.61 -7.82 13.43
C ARG A 376 -6.93 -7.09 13.23
N VAL A 377 -7.83 -7.66 12.44
CA VAL A 377 -9.15 -7.06 12.19
C VAL A 377 -9.97 -7.00 13.49
N THR A 378 -9.95 -8.07 14.30
CA THR A 378 -10.65 -8.11 15.59
C THR A 378 -10.07 -7.09 16.57
N ASP A 379 -8.75 -7.04 16.73
CA ASP A 379 -8.06 -6.10 17.63
C ASP A 379 -8.32 -4.64 17.22
N ALA A 380 -8.32 -4.40 15.91
CA ALA A 380 -8.56 -3.10 15.32
C ALA A 380 -9.98 -2.57 15.59
N MET A 381 -10.99 -3.42 15.81
CA MET A 381 -12.35 -2.94 16.13
C MET A 381 -12.37 -2.01 17.36
N SER A 382 -11.42 -2.18 18.29
CA SER A 382 -11.32 -1.36 19.50
C SER A 382 -10.44 -0.11 19.35
N THR A 383 -9.57 -0.06 18.35
CA THR A 383 -8.53 0.99 18.20
C THR A 383 -8.65 1.82 16.93
N VAL A 384 -9.46 1.40 15.95
CA VAL A 384 -9.60 2.05 14.63
C VAL A 384 -10.13 3.48 14.72
N ALA A 385 -10.93 3.77 15.75
CA ALA A 385 -11.40 5.13 16.03
C ALA A 385 -10.29 6.04 16.59
N SER A 386 -9.25 5.49 17.21
CA SER A 386 -8.22 6.28 17.88
C SER A 386 -7.35 7.04 16.90
N MET A 387 -6.99 8.28 17.26
CA MET A 387 -6.01 9.08 16.56
C MET A 387 -4.58 8.80 17.01
N TYR A 388 -4.38 8.19 18.18
CA TYR A 388 -3.04 7.83 18.64
C TYR A 388 -2.37 6.82 17.71
N GLY A 389 -1.05 6.92 17.56
CA GLY A 389 -0.28 6.04 16.69
C GLY A 389 -0.42 6.33 15.20
N LYS A 390 -1.31 7.25 14.79
CA LYS A 390 -1.36 7.77 13.42
C LYS A 390 -0.28 8.83 13.21
N ARG A 391 0.23 8.94 11.99
CA ARG A 391 1.27 9.89 11.59
C ARG A 391 0.66 11.01 10.74
N LEU A 392 1.09 12.24 10.99
CA LEU A 392 0.87 13.38 10.10
C LEU A 392 1.90 13.31 8.97
N MET A 393 1.46 13.14 7.72
CA MET A 393 2.35 12.99 6.57
C MET A 393 2.14 14.12 5.55
N ILE A 394 3.21 14.83 5.16
CA ILE A 394 3.19 15.81 4.06
C ILE A 394 3.90 15.25 2.83
N LEU A 395 5.23 15.08 2.91
CA LEU A 395 6.10 14.79 1.76
C LEU A 395 5.65 13.54 0.98
N ARG A 396 5.17 12.52 1.70
CA ARG A 396 4.70 11.26 1.13
C ARG A 396 3.53 11.42 0.16
N TYR A 397 2.67 12.40 0.39
CA TYR A 397 1.47 12.65 -0.39
C TYR A 397 1.72 13.70 -1.48
N VAL A 398 2.40 14.80 -1.15
CA VAL A 398 2.74 15.85 -2.12
C VAL A 398 3.64 15.29 -3.25
N MET A 399 4.57 14.38 -2.94
CA MET A 399 5.49 13.77 -3.92
C MET A 399 4.96 12.48 -4.57
N ASP A 400 3.70 12.09 -4.35
CA ASP A 400 3.17 10.81 -4.85
C ASP A 400 3.23 10.69 -6.38
N ASP A 401 2.93 11.77 -7.10
CA ASP A 401 2.98 11.81 -8.56
C ASP A 401 4.39 11.59 -9.12
N LEU A 402 5.40 12.18 -8.48
CA LEU A 402 6.80 11.98 -8.84
C LEU A 402 7.25 10.55 -8.53
N ARG A 403 6.92 10.03 -7.35
CA ARG A 403 7.19 8.63 -7.00
C ARG A 403 6.57 7.67 -8.02
N ASN A 404 5.30 7.88 -8.38
CA ASN A 404 4.60 7.06 -9.37
C ASN A 404 5.21 7.20 -10.77
N ALA A 405 5.78 8.35 -11.13
CA ALA A 405 6.50 8.55 -12.39
C ALA A 405 7.83 7.79 -12.41
N VAL A 406 8.63 7.90 -11.35
CA VAL A 406 9.92 7.19 -11.21
C VAL A 406 9.71 5.68 -11.18
N ASN A 407 8.70 5.20 -10.45
CA ASN A 407 8.36 3.76 -10.44
C ASN A 407 7.98 3.24 -11.82
N ARG A 408 7.18 4.00 -12.59
CA ARG A 408 6.83 3.62 -13.96
C ARG A 408 8.03 3.61 -14.89
N PHE A 409 8.96 4.56 -14.72
CA PHE A 409 10.23 4.57 -15.43
C PHE A 409 11.05 3.31 -15.12
N MET A 410 11.28 3.02 -13.84
CA MET A 410 11.98 1.81 -13.36
C MET A 410 11.38 0.53 -13.96
N PHE A 411 10.06 0.33 -13.85
CA PHE A 411 9.41 -0.86 -14.40
C PHE A 411 9.53 -0.97 -15.92
N GLN A 412 9.54 0.17 -16.63
CA GLN A 412 9.71 0.17 -18.09
C GLN A 412 11.14 -0.23 -18.49
N ILE A 413 12.17 0.30 -17.82
CA ILE A 413 13.56 -0.04 -18.14
C ILE A 413 13.92 -1.47 -17.75
N ASP A 414 13.42 -1.97 -16.62
CA ASP A 414 13.60 -3.36 -16.20
C ASP A 414 12.94 -4.31 -17.20
N LYS A 415 11.72 -3.98 -17.64
CA LYS A 415 11.05 -4.72 -18.70
C LYS A 415 11.85 -4.68 -20.01
N ASP A 416 12.34 -3.53 -20.43
CA ASP A 416 13.07 -3.41 -21.70
C ASP A 416 14.43 -4.13 -21.65
N ALA A 417 15.07 -4.22 -20.48
CA ALA A 417 16.29 -5.00 -20.27
C ALA A 417 16.03 -6.52 -20.30
N ASN A 418 14.93 -6.99 -19.72
CA ASN A 418 14.65 -8.42 -19.54
C ASN A 418 13.83 -9.06 -20.67
N SER A 419 12.93 -8.32 -21.32
CA SER A 419 11.97 -8.88 -22.29
C SER A 419 12.44 -8.82 -23.74
N ARG A 420 13.42 -7.98 -24.06
CA ARG A 420 13.89 -7.83 -25.43
C ARG A 420 14.98 -8.85 -25.73
N LYS A 421 14.93 -9.44 -26.92
CA LYS A 421 16.03 -10.27 -27.48
C LYS A 421 17.32 -9.48 -27.72
N ARG A 422 17.32 -8.17 -27.48
CA ARG A 422 18.46 -7.27 -27.69
C ARG A 422 18.81 -6.58 -26.37
N PRO A 423 20.08 -6.24 -26.14
CA PRO A 423 20.49 -5.48 -24.97
C PRO A 423 19.80 -4.12 -24.92
N LEU A 424 19.65 -3.62 -23.69
CA LEU A 424 19.16 -2.28 -23.41
C LEU A 424 20.11 -1.26 -24.07
N ARG A 425 19.56 -0.24 -24.75
CA ARG A 425 20.35 0.85 -25.34
C ARG A 425 20.05 2.16 -24.62
N ARG A 426 21.00 3.10 -24.68
CA ARG A 426 20.85 4.47 -24.18
C ARG A 426 19.53 5.13 -24.63
N GLU A 427 19.19 4.98 -25.91
CA GLU A 427 17.94 5.53 -26.48
C GLU A 427 16.67 4.97 -25.82
N ASP A 428 16.67 3.70 -25.39
CA ASP A 428 15.52 3.11 -24.72
C ASP A 428 15.28 3.77 -23.36
N VAL A 429 16.38 4.05 -22.62
CA VAL A 429 16.35 4.75 -21.33
C VAL A 429 15.90 6.20 -21.52
N GLU A 430 16.43 6.92 -22.50
CA GLU A 430 16.04 8.30 -22.81
C GLU A 430 14.55 8.40 -23.20
N ASN A 431 14.05 7.45 -23.99
CA ASN A 431 12.63 7.38 -24.35
C ASN A 431 11.74 7.08 -23.14
N ALA A 432 12.16 6.18 -22.25
CA ALA A 432 11.45 5.89 -21.01
C ALA A 432 11.41 7.10 -20.07
N LEU A 433 12.53 7.83 -19.92
CA LEU A 433 12.62 9.08 -19.16
C LEU A 433 11.63 10.12 -19.68
N ARG A 434 11.69 10.43 -20.99
CA ARG A 434 10.80 11.42 -21.63
C ARG A 434 9.32 11.04 -21.50
N ARG A 435 9.01 9.75 -21.50
CA ARG A 435 7.64 9.25 -21.38
C ARG A 435 7.07 9.39 -19.97
N HIS A 436 7.87 9.10 -18.95
CA HIS A 436 7.38 8.93 -17.58
C HIS A 436 7.73 10.10 -16.66
N ILE A 437 8.93 10.66 -16.78
CA ILE A 437 9.43 11.70 -15.89
C ILE A 437 9.29 13.03 -16.60
N LYS A 438 8.11 13.64 -16.40
CA LYS A 438 7.87 14.99 -16.87
C LYS A 438 8.40 16.01 -15.87
N PRO A 439 8.94 17.14 -16.34
CA PRO A 439 9.49 18.16 -15.46
C PRO A 439 8.47 18.80 -14.53
N ASP A 440 7.25 18.98 -15.03
CA ASP A 440 6.10 19.54 -14.33
C ASP A 440 5.26 18.46 -13.62
N VAL A 441 5.80 17.25 -13.42
CA VAL A 441 5.04 16.12 -12.87
C VAL A 441 4.37 16.47 -11.53
N VAL A 442 5.02 17.29 -10.70
CA VAL A 442 4.53 17.72 -9.39
C VAL A 442 3.46 18.83 -9.48
N TYR A 443 3.30 19.54 -10.59
CA TYR A 443 2.23 20.56 -10.73
C TYR A 443 0.82 19.96 -10.60
N LYS A 444 0.70 18.65 -10.79
CA LYS A 444 -0.54 17.89 -10.64
C LYS A 444 -1.07 17.82 -9.21
N ILE A 445 -0.30 18.26 -8.21
CA ILE A 445 -0.77 18.40 -6.83
C ILE A 445 -1.98 19.34 -6.70
N SER A 446 -2.22 20.23 -7.68
CA SER A 446 -3.43 21.07 -7.73
C SER A 446 -4.68 20.33 -8.26
N GLY A 447 -4.54 19.08 -8.67
CA GLY A 447 -5.58 18.28 -9.29
C GLY A 447 -6.50 17.55 -8.30
N SER A 448 -7.57 16.94 -8.81
CA SER A 448 -8.60 16.25 -8.00
C SER A 448 -8.13 14.98 -7.29
N ALA A 449 -6.91 14.50 -7.58
CA ALA A 449 -6.31 13.33 -6.93
C ALA A 449 -5.65 13.67 -5.58
N HIS A 450 -5.39 14.96 -5.32
CA HIS A 450 -4.71 15.44 -4.12
C HIS A 450 -5.71 16.16 -3.20
N GLY A 451 -6.33 15.41 -2.29
CA GLY A 451 -7.28 15.97 -1.32
C GLY A 451 -6.63 16.90 -0.30
N GLU A 452 -5.33 16.74 -0.08
CA GLU A 452 -4.49 17.47 0.86
C GLU A 452 -4.02 18.85 0.37
N VAL A 453 -4.14 19.15 -0.92
CA VAL A 453 -3.81 20.45 -1.49
C VAL A 453 -5.10 21.13 -1.92
N THR A 454 -5.46 22.21 -1.23
CA THR A 454 -6.74 22.89 -1.48
C THR A 454 -6.57 24.39 -1.61
N SER A 455 -7.47 25.01 -2.39
CA SER A 455 -7.43 26.45 -2.65
C SER A 455 -7.66 27.24 -1.36
N VAL A 456 -6.93 28.33 -1.20
CA VAL A 456 -7.01 29.17 0.00
C VAL A 456 -8.21 30.11 -0.11
N SER A 457 -9.04 30.10 0.93
CA SER A 457 -10.16 31.04 1.10
C SER A 457 -10.20 31.57 2.54
N CYS A 458 -9.09 32.18 2.98
CA CYS A 458 -8.98 32.82 4.28
C CYS A 458 -8.97 34.35 4.12
N PRO A 459 -9.97 35.08 4.65
CA PRO A 459 -10.05 36.53 4.53
C PRO A 459 -9.17 37.29 5.53
N GLY A 460 -8.49 36.61 6.47
CA GLY A 460 -7.69 37.27 7.51
C GLY A 460 -6.33 36.61 7.74
N ASP A 461 -5.48 37.28 8.52
CA ASP A 461 -4.08 36.91 8.77
C ASP A 461 -3.90 35.76 9.77
N ASN A 462 -4.97 35.38 10.47
CA ASN A 462 -4.93 34.23 11.38
C ASN A 462 -4.99 32.91 10.59
N MET A 463 -3.83 32.30 10.41
CA MET A 463 -3.68 31.03 9.69
C MET A 463 -4.21 29.82 10.47
N LEU A 464 -4.38 29.93 11.79
CA LEU A 464 -4.65 28.79 12.69
C LEU A 464 -5.93 28.03 12.29
N PHE A 465 -7.05 28.75 12.20
CA PHE A 465 -8.37 28.12 12.11
C PHE A 465 -8.67 27.53 10.73
N LYS A 466 -8.23 28.19 9.66
CA LYS A 466 -8.55 27.79 8.28
C LYS A 466 -7.44 27.06 7.55
N LEU A 467 -6.18 27.22 7.96
CA LEU A 467 -5.03 26.64 7.25
C LEU A 467 -4.32 25.59 8.11
N THR A 468 -3.77 25.99 9.25
CA THR A 468 -2.75 25.16 9.90
C THR A 468 -3.28 24.10 10.85
N CYS A 469 -4.48 24.29 11.41
CA CYS A 469 -5.18 23.23 12.14
C CYS A 469 -5.95 22.27 11.23
N GLN A 470 -5.85 22.36 9.90
CA GLN A 470 -6.52 21.38 9.04
C GLN A 470 -5.75 20.06 9.02
N ALA A 471 -6.49 18.97 8.91
CA ALA A 471 -5.94 17.66 8.57
C ALA A 471 -6.88 16.91 7.63
N VAL A 472 -6.31 16.12 6.74
CA VAL A 472 -7.06 15.26 5.81
C VAL A 472 -6.95 13.82 6.27
N LEU A 473 -8.08 13.12 6.34
CA LEU A 473 -8.06 11.69 6.64
C LEU A 473 -7.52 10.92 5.44
N GLN A 474 -6.77 9.85 5.69
CA GLN A 474 -6.17 9.03 4.63
C GLN A 474 -7.18 8.61 3.56
N ALA A 475 -8.42 8.27 3.93
CA ALA A 475 -9.48 7.89 2.98
C ALA A 475 -9.80 9.00 1.97
N ASP A 476 -9.76 10.27 2.39
CA ASP A 476 -10.13 11.44 1.57
C ASP A 476 -8.99 11.91 0.66
N SER A 477 -7.74 11.60 1.00
CA SER A 477 -6.55 11.86 0.17
C SER A 477 -6.27 10.70 -0.82
N SER A 478 -6.96 9.56 -0.68
CA SER A 478 -6.63 8.30 -1.33
C SER A 478 -7.54 7.93 -2.52
N GLY A 479 -7.80 8.81 -3.49
CA GLY A 479 -8.44 8.40 -4.75
C GLY A 479 -9.09 9.54 -5.54
N PRO A 480 -9.44 9.31 -6.82
CA PRO A 480 -10.25 10.27 -7.56
C PRO A 480 -11.58 10.44 -6.82
N ARG A 481 -11.91 11.69 -6.43
CA ARG A 481 -13.24 12.03 -5.89
C ARG A 481 -14.30 11.43 -6.80
N SER A 482 -14.97 10.38 -6.34
CA SER A 482 -16.12 9.81 -7.01
C SER A 482 -17.09 10.94 -7.30
N ARG A 483 -17.33 11.22 -8.58
CA ARG A 483 -18.23 12.28 -9.05
C ARG A 483 -19.69 11.95 -8.73
N THR A 484 -19.96 10.71 -8.36
CA THR A 484 -21.17 10.29 -7.66
C THR A 484 -20.95 10.52 -6.16
N GLY A 485 -21.68 11.49 -5.60
CA GLY A 485 -21.78 11.78 -4.17
C GLY A 485 -22.44 10.66 -3.36
N THR A 486 -22.22 9.40 -3.73
CA THR A 486 -22.32 8.28 -2.80
C THR A 486 -21.04 8.29 -1.98
N ALA A 487 -21.03 9.12 -0.93
CA ALA A 487 -20.55 8.64 0.36
C ALA A 487 -21.04 7.20 0.46
N GLY A 488 -20.13 6.23 0.55
CA GLY A 488 -20.49 4.82 0.55
C GLY A 488 -21.69 4.64 1.45
N GLY A 489 -22.81 4.21 0.86
CA GLY A 489 -24.07 3.97 1.54
C GLY A 489 -23.92 2.80 2.49
N ARG A 490 -23.19 3.02 3.57
CA ARG A 490 -23.34 2.30 4.83
C ARG A 490 -23.90 3.34 5.79
N SER A 491 -25.22 3.39 5.85
CA SER A 491 -26.01 3.99 6.94
C SER A 491 -25.83 3.19 8.23
N GLY A 492 -24.59 2.84 8.55
CA GLY A 492 -24.16 2.19 9.77
C GLY A 492 -23.06 3.04 10.39
N VAL A 493 -23.01 3.10 11.71
CA VAL A 493 -21.93 3.74 12.45
C VAL A 493 -20.64 3.00 12.11
N ASP A 494 -19.83 3.55 11.21
CA ASP A 494 -18.49 3.05 10.91
C ASP A 494 -17.68 3.09 12.21
N ALA A 495 -17.06 1.96 12.59
CA ALA A 495 -16.23 1.87 13.80
C ALA A 495 -15.13 2.94 13.80
N SER A 496 -14.62 3.33 12.62
CA SER A 496 -13.63 4.41 12.49
C SER A 496 -14.14 5.80 12.88
N ARG A 497 -15.46 5.97 12.93
CA ARG A 497 -16.13 7.24 13.25
C ARG A 497 -16.73 7.25 14.65
N GLN A 498 -16.54 6.20 15.43
CA GLN A 498 -16.96 6.17 16.84
C GLN A 498 -16.20 7.20 17.66
N LEU A 499 -16.75 7.55 18.82
CA LEU A 499 -16.09 8.45 19.77
C LEU A 499 -14.89 7.73 20.38
N ASP A 500 -13.78 8.44 20.46
CA ASP A 500 -12.56 8.01 21.13
C ASP A 500 -11.95 9.21 21.83
N VAL A 501 -11.36 9.00 23.01
CA VAL A 501 -10.84 10.09 23.83
C VAL A 501 -9.71 10.85 23.14
N SER A 502 -8.97 10.19 22.24
CA SER A 502 -7.89 10.81 21.45
C SER A 502 -8.35 11.98 20.60
N ILE A 503 -9.63 12.05 20.22
CA ILE A 503 -10.20 13.17 19.47
C ILE A 503 -10.17 14.45 20.32
N ALA A 504 -10.43 14.34 21.62
CA ALA A 504 -10.43 15.49 22.52
C ALA A 504 -9.02 16.06 22.73
N GLU A 505 -8.00 15.20 22.68
CA GLU A 505 -6.61 15.62 22.85
C GLU A 505 -5.97 16.08 21.53
N THR A 506 -6.06 15.27 20.48
CA THR A 506 -5.35 15.51 19.20
C THR A 506 -6.19 16.24 18.15
N GLY A 507 -7.52 16.11 18.22
CA GLY A 507 -8.47 16.68 17.29
C GLY A 507 -9.14 17.95 17.84
N SER A 508 -10.29 18.32 17.28
CA SER A 508 -11.09 19.42 17.82
C SER A 508 -12.57 19.12 17.75
N PHE A 509 -13.19 18.95 18.92
CA PHE A 509 -14.64 18.81 19.06
C PHE A 509 -15.38 20.16 18.96
N ASN A 510 -14.68 21.30 19.09
CA ASN A 510 -15.27 22.63 19.02
C ASN A 510 -15.36 23.20 17.59
N ALA A 511 -14.68 22.58 16.62
CA ALA A 511 -14.55 23.10 15.24
C ALA A 511 -14.98 22.08 14.17
N MET A 512 -15.92 21.20 14.50
CA MET A 512 -16.38 20.11 13.62
C MET A 512 -16.95 20.64 12.31
N SER A 513 -16.62 19.98 11.19
CA SER A 513 -17.20 20.33 9.89
C SER A 513 -18.43 19.44 9.58
N LYS A 514 -19.33 19.94 8.74
CA LYS A 514 -20.48 19.14 8.25
C LYS A 514 -20.04 17.85 7.55
N SER A 515 -18.91 17.88 6.86
CA SER A 515 -18.36 16.73 6.13
C SER A 515 -17.72 15.69 7.04
N GLU A 516 -17.22 16.10 8.21
CA GLU A 516 -16.55 15.24 9.18
C GLU A 516 -16.93 15.69 10.60
N PRO A 517 -18.11 15.25 11.09
CA PRO A 517 -18.67 15.68 12.36
C PRO A 517 -17.96 15.06 13.57
N SER A 518 -16.90 14.26 13.37
CA SER A 518 -16.13 13.72 14.48
C SER A 518 -14.99 14.61 14.96
N GLY A 519 -14.66 15.69 14.23
CA GLY A 519 -13.61 16.63 14.65
C GLY A 519 -12.16 16.18 14.36
N ARG A 520 -11.96 15.01 13.74
CA ARG A 520 -10.63 14.47 13.39
C ARG A 520 -9.89 15.26 12.31
N ASN A 521 -10.62 16.02 11.50
CA ASN A 521 -10.05 16.86 10.43
C ASN A 521 -9.57 18.23 10.93
N LYS A 522 -9.69 18.49 12.24
CA LYS A 522 -9.21 19.70 12.89
C LYS A 522 -8.26 19.32 14.00
N LEU A 523 -7.00 19.68 13.88
CA LEU A 523 -5.97 19.37 14.86
C LEU A 523 -6.02 20.34 16.04
N ASN A 524 -5.75 19.83 17.24
CA ASN A 524 -5.59 20.64 18.44
C ASN A 524 -4.28 21.44 18.36
N PRO A 525 -4.30 22.79 18.53
CA PRO A 525 -3.08 23.60 18.59
C PRO A 525 -2.05 23.16 19.65
N TYR A 526 -2.50 22.45 20.68
CA TYR A 526 -1.66 21.95 21.78
C TYR A 526 -1.16 20.52 21.59
N LEU A 527 -1.48 19.89 20.46
CA LEU A 527 -1.16 18.48 20.25
C LEU A 527 0.35 18.24 20.25
N SER A 528 0.75 17.11 20.85
CA SER A 528 2.13 16.63 20.84
C SER A 528 2.29 15.46 19.87
N PHE A 529 3.38 15.47 19.13
CA PHE A 529 3.76 14.39 18.22
C PHE A 529 5.26 14.12 18.35
N ASP A 530 5.66 12.88 18.09
CA ASP A 530 7.07 12.46 18.17
C ASP A 530 7.91 13.04 17.01
N SER A 531 9.21 12.71 16.98
CA SER A 531 10.10 13.16 15.91
C SER A 531 9.71 12.67 14.51
N ASP A 532 8.93 11.59 14.41
CA ASP A 532 8.43 11.02 13.16
C ASP A 532 7.03 11.56 12.78
N GLY A 533 6.47 12.49 13.56
CA GLY A 533 5.13 13.04 13.32
C GLY A 533 3.99 12.12 13.76
N VAL A 534 4.26 11.12 14.60
CA VAL A 534 3.25 10.22 15.17
C VAL A 534 2.56 10.89 16.36
N LEU A 535 1.24 10.85 16.37
CA LEU A 535 0.40 11.39 17.43
C LEU A 535 0.53 10.55 18.70
N VAL A 536 0.90 11.20 19.80
CA VAL A 536 1.14 10.55 21.11
C VAL A 536 0.24 11.15 22.18
N GLN A 537 -0.16 10.33 23.14
CA GLN A 537 -0.91 10.76 24.31
C GLN A 537 0.02 11.50 25.28
N ASP A 538 -0.42 12.62 25.87
CA ASP A 538 0.32 13.29 26.93
C ASP A 538 0.27 12.42 28.21
N PRO A 539 1.43 11.98 28.74
CA PRO A 539 1.49 11.18 29.97
C PRO A 539 0.80 11.85 31.16
N LYS A 540 0.77 13.19 31.21
CA LYS A 540 0.10 13.93 32.29
C LYS A 540 -1.42 13.82 32.24
N MET A 541 -1.97 13.69 31.04
CA MET A 541 -3.41 13.61 30.81
C MET A 541 -3.91 12.17 30.81
N ALA A 542 -3.02 11.17 30.66
CA ALA A 542 -3.37 9.75 30.58
C ALA A 542 -4.36 9.28 31.67
N PRO A 543 -4.17 9.58 32.98
CA PRO A 543 -5.11 9.11 34.01
C PRO A 543 -6.54 9.63 33.82
N LEU A 544 -6.67 10.88 33.35
CA LEU A 544 -7.98 11.49 33.06
C LEU A 544 -8.59 10.87 31.79
N LEU A 545 -7.79 10.76 30.74
CA LEU A 545 -8.24 10.27 29.44
C LEU A 545 -8.66 8.79 29.52
N ASP A 546 -7.94 7.97 30.27
CA ASP A 546 -8.27 6.56 30.48
C ASP A 546 -9.60 6.40 31.23
N LYS A 547 -9.84 7.23 32.24
CA LYS A 547 -11.12 7.28 32.96
C LYS A 547 -12.28 7.67 32.03
N VAL A 548 -12.07 8.65 31.15
CA VAL A 548 -13.08 9.07 30.16
C VAL A 548 -13.30 7.98 29.11
N GLN A 549 -12.25 7.34 28.62
CA GLN A 549 -12.35 6.25 27.65
C GLN A 549 -13.14 5.06 28.22
N ALA A 550 -13.00 4.76 29.51
CA ALA A 550 -13.80 3.75 30.19
C ALA A 550 -15.30 4.09 30.22
N LEU A 551 -15.68 5.38 30.25
CA LEU A 551 -17.07 5.83 30.14
C LEU A 551 -17.61 5.79 28.71
N ILE A 552 -16.73 5.91 27.71
CA ILE A 552 -17.07 5.85 26.28
C ILE A 552 -17.26 4.40 25.83
N ARG A 553 -16.44 3.47 26.35
CA ARG A 553 -16.55 2.03 26.08
C ARG A 553 -17.91 1.54 26.59
N ARG A 554 -18.80 1.21 25.64
CA ARG A 554 -20.12 0.66 25.91
C ARG A 554 -20.07 -0.85 26.09
#